data_AF-A0A1G8ALA3-F1
#
_entry.id   AF-A0A1G8ALA3-F1
#
_cell.length_a   1.000
_cell.length_b   1.000
_cell.length_c   1.000
_cell.angle_alpha   90.00
_cell.angle_beta   90.00
_cell.angle_gamma   90.00
#
_symmetry.space_group_name_H-M   'P 1'
#
loop_
_entity.id
_entity.type
_entity.pdbx_description
1 polymer ?
#
loop_
_entity_poly.entity_id
_entity_poly.type
_entity_poly.pdbx_seq_one_letter_code
_entity_poly.pdbx_strand_id
1 'polypeptide(L)'
;MPLKLPDRVTEISLDDTLLPGGIPGFLPFAEHALGNGDSYGLYWPVGQEGREPIVVETFHDEGRLVPAFSSLDTFLAASHALEDDDGYLEHADFSADPHAPRAACEQARLLVKQQAVDAAVALLERTLQRLPEYADASALLVSQYRRLERHDDACRLAVRTLLAPPCFGSGPTVERIWTWLASQADGPADLADDPLWQHRAAFAAIPCGGSKYNDLYPVIDAVIAAYVERGDTPSALLLLQAQAQYLGGETLSLQQRYGFEREAQWARQISLSAILANGPRHL
;
A
#
# COMPACT_ATOMS: atom_id res chain seq x y z
N MET A 1 2.36 -21.49 3.42
CA MET A 1 3.17 -21.32 4.64
C MET A 1 2.52 -20.20 5.44
N PRO A 2 2.41 -20.26 6.77
CA PRO A 2 1.86 -19.13 7.54
C PRO A 2 2.81 -17.91 7.47
N LEU A 3 2.31 -16.74 7.84
CA LEU A 3 3.11 -15.50 7.93
C LEU A 3 4.37 -15.73 8.79
N LYS A 4 5.53 -15.23 8.32
CA LYS A 4 6.77 -15.29 9.10
C LYS A 4 6.73 -14.26 10.23
N LEU A 5 6.44 -14.72 11.46
CA LEU A 5 6.52 -13.88 12.65
C LEU A 5 7.98 -13.48 12.97
N PRO A 6 8.22 -12.25 13.48
CA PRO A 6 9.53 -11.84 13.98
C PRO A 6 9.98 -12.66 15.20
N ASP A 7 11.30 -12.78 15.41
CA ASP A 7 11.86 -13.55 16.53
C ASP A 7 11.43 -13.00 17.90
N ARG A 8 11.28 -11.68 18.02
CA ARG A 8 10.89 -10.97 19.24
C ARG A 8 9.38 -10.69 19.35
N VAL A 9 8.55 -11.43 18.60
CA VAL A 9 7.09 -11.24 18.60
C VAL A 9 6.46 -11.40 19.99
N THR A 10 7.10 -12.15 20.91
CA THR A 10 6.61 -12.33 22.29
C THR A 10 6.77 -11.09 23.18
N GLU A 11 7.46 -10.05 22.70
CA GLU A 11 7.60 -8.76 23.39
C GLU A 11 6.46 -7.78 23.05
N ILE A 12 5.54 -8.18 22.17
CA ILE A 12 4.34 -7.43 21.84
C ILE A 12 3.08 -8.27 22.05
N SER A 13 1.97 -7.60 22.28
CA SER A 13 0.66 -8.18 22.51
C SER A 13 -0.14 -8.09 21.21
N LEU A 14 0.05 -9.07 20.32
CA LEU A 14 -0.68 -9.14 19.05
C LEU A 14 -2.18 -9.33 19.28
N ASP A 15 -2.97 -8.59 18.51
CA ASP A 15 -4.40 -8.83 18.34
C ASP A 15 -4.61 -9.59 17.03
N ASP A 16 -4.98 -10.86 17.15
CA ASP A 16 -5.25 -11.76 16.03
C ASP A 16 -6.72 -11.74 15.59
N THR A 17 -7.52 -10.82 16.12
CA THR A 17 -8.93 -10.70 15.72
C THR A 17 -9.06 -10.19 14.30
N LEU A 18 -9.33 -11.10 13.37
CA LEU A 18 -9.58 -10.81 11.97
C LEU A 18 -10.99 -10.22 11.81
N LEU A 19 -11.09 -8.90 11.82
CA LEU A 19 -12.36 -8.19 11.63
C LEU A 19 -12.61 -7.83 10.16
N PRO A 20 -13.84 -8.04 9.63
CA PRO A 20 -14.24 -7.53 8.33
C PRO A 20 -13.99 -6.01 8.22
N GLY A 21 -13.31 -5.59 7.15
CA GLY A 21 -12.94 -4.19 6.93
C GLY A 21 -11.51 -3.84 7.33
N GLY A 22 -10.76 -4.77 7.94
CA GLY A 22 -9.31 -4.63 8.13
C GLY A 22 -8.51 -4.75 6.82
N ILE A 23 -7.18 -4.62 6.94
CA ILE A 23 -6.24 -4.79 5.82
C ILE A 23 -5.60 -6.18 5.93
N PRO A 24 -5.77 -7.10 4.95
CA PRO A 24 -5.14 -8.40 5.00
C PRO A 24 -3.61 -8.28 5.12
N GLY A 25 -3.00 -9.06 6.01
CA GLY A 25 -1.56 -9.03 6.28
C GLY A 25 -1.12 -7.88 7.17
N PHE A 26 -2.04 -7.19 7.82
CA PHE A 26 -1.79 -6.30 8.95
C PHE A 26 -2.25 -6.98 10.25
N LEU A 27 -1.39 -7.00 11.27
CA LEU A 27 -1.70 -7.52 12.60
C LEU A 27 -1.38 -6.45 13.64
N PRO A 28 -2.40 -5.81 14.25
CA PRO A 28 -2.17 -4.80 15.28
C PRO A 28 -1.60 -5.41 16.56
N PHE A 29 -0.92 -4.58 17.36
CA PHE A 29 -0.49 -4.92 18.71
C PHE A 29 -0.74 -3.76 19.68
N ALA A 30 -0.80 -4.06 20.98
CA ALA A 30 -1.26 -3.12 22.01
C ALA A 30 -0.21 -2.10 22.45
N GLU A 31 1.08 -2.40 22.30
CA GLU A 31 2.18 -1.55 22.73
C GLU A 31 2.18 -0.22 21.95
N HIS A 32 2.27 0.89 22.69
CA HIS A 32 2.17 2.26 22.13
C HIS A 32 0.87 2.53 21.38
N ALA A 33 -0.20 1.77 21.63
CA ALA A 33 -1.52 2.09 21.10
C ALA A 33 -1.99 3.44 21.69
N LEU A 34 -2.28 4.40 20.83
CA LEU A 34 -2.54 5.80 21.20
C LEU A 34 -4.01 6.05 21.61
N GLY A 35 -4.84 4.99 21.55
CA GLY A 35 -6.28 5.10 21.72
C GLY A 35 -6.99 5.59 20.46
N ASN A 36 -8.31 5.75 20.54
CA ASN A 36 -9.19 6.21 19.44
C ASN A 36 -9.18 5.36 18.15
N GLY A 37 -8.48 4.22 18.11
CA GLY A 37 -8.36 3.38 16.91
C GLY A 37 -7.01 3.48 16.20
N ASP A 38 -6.09 4.32 16.72
CA ASP A 38 -4.70 4.36 16.26
C ASP A 38 -3.84 3.34 17.01
N SER A 39 -3.07 2.58 16.26
CA SER A 39 -2.28 1.44 16.75
C SER A 39 -1.08 1.21 15.85
N TYR A 40 -0.04 0.60 16.42
CA TYR A 40 1.00 -0.01 15.63
C TYR A 40 0.63 -1.45 15.28
N GLY A 41 1.20 -1.95 14.19
CA GLY A 41 1.03 -3.35 13.81
C GLY A 41 2.10 -3.84 12.86
N LEU A 42 2.21 -5.16 12.78
CA LEU A 42 3.06 -5.85 11.83
C LEU A 42 2.38 -5.89 10.47
N TYR A 43 3.08 -5.48 9.42
CA TYR A 43 2.59 -5.55 8.06
C TYR A 43 3.52 -6.36 7.16
N TRP A 44 2.96 -7.35 6.47
CA TRP A 44 3.64 -8.08 5.41
C TRP A 44 3.24 -7.51 4.05
N PRO A 45 4.16 -6.92 3.27
CA PRO A 45 3.88 -6.49 1.91
C PRO A 45 3.34 -7.62 1.04
N VAL A 46 2.45 -7.32 0.09
CA VAL A 46 1.83 -8.34 -0.78
C VAL A 46 2.89 -9.07 -1.59
N GLY A 47 2.88 -10.41 -1.50
CA GLY A 47 3.87 -11.28 -2.14
C GLY A 47 5.19 -11.39 -1.35
N GLN A 48 5.28 -10.80 -0.15
CA GLN A 48 6.44 -10.87 0.73
C GLN A 48 6.13 -11.55 2.08
N GLU A 49 5.10 -12.39 2.14
CA GLU A 49 4.63 -13.06 3.36
C GLU A 49 5.71 -13.96 4.01
N GLY A 50 6.68 -14.43 3.23
CA GLY A 50 7.82 -15.23 3.69
C GLY A 50 9.00 -14.40 4.22
N ARG A 51 8.90 -13.07 4.22
CA ARG A 51 9.90 -12.15 4.78
C ARG A 51 9.43 -11.61 6.12
N GLU A 52 10.34 -10.98 6.85
CA GLU A 52 9.97 -10.26 8.06
C GLU A 52 9.10 -9.05 7.73
N PRO A 53 8.08 -8.78 8.58
CA PRO A 53 7.20 -7.65 8.41
C PRO A 53 7.92 -6.32 8.67
N ILE A 54 7.32 -5.25 8.18
CA ILE A 54 7.58 -3.90 8.67
C ILE A 54 6.61 -3.55 9.80
N VAL A 55 6.90 -2.50 10.56
CA VAL A 55 5.93 -1.95 11.52
C VAL A 55 5.26 -0.74 10.89
N VAL A 56 3.94 -0.74 10.90
CA VAL A 56 3.12 0.38 10.42
C VAL A 56 2.29 0.97 11.56
N GLU A 57 2.07 2.28 11.53
CA GLU A 57 1.12 2.99 12.41
C GLU A 57 -0.18 3.25 11.64
N THR A 58 -1.33 3.02 12.28
CA THR A 58 -2.63 3.40 11.74
C THR A 58 -2.98 4.83 12.12
N PHE A 59 -3.44 5.61 11.14
CA PHE A 59 -4.16 6.86 11.35
C PHE A 59 -5.60 6.63 10.89
N HIS A 60 -6.45 6.18 11.81
CA HIS A 60 -7.78 5.66 11.49
C HIS A 60 -8.69 6.71 10.87
N ASP A 61 -8.68 7.95 11.38
CA ASP A 61 -9.46 9.07 10.86
C ASP A 61 -9.06 9.46 9.43
N GLU A 62 -7.79 9.24 9.07
CA GLU A 62 -7.25 9.50 7.73
C GLU A 62 -7.36 8.28 6.81
N GLY A 63 -7.73 7.10 7.34
CA GLY A 63 -7.67 5.83 6.63
C GLY A 63 -6.26 5.49 6.14
N ARG A 64 -5.21 5.95 6.83
CA ARG A 64 -3.81 5.88 6.38
C ARG A 64 -3.00 4.90 7.21
N LEU A 65 -2.07 4.20 6.55
CA LEU A 65 -1.03 3.39 7.17
C LEU A 65 0.34 4.03 6.94
N VAL A 66 1.06 4.27 8.01
CA VAL A 66 2.41 4.85 7.96
C VAL A 66 3.45 3.76 8.16
N PRO A 67 4.30 3.46 7.16
CA PRO A 67 5.38 2.48 7.31
C PRO A 67 6.54 3.06 8.13
N ALA A 68 6.32 3.09 9.44
CA ALA A 68 7.08 3.79 10.46
C ALA A 68 8.47 3.20 10.71
N PHE A 69 8.56 1.88 10.85
CA PHE A 69 9.82 1.19 11.15
C PHE A 69 10.08 0.04 10.18
N SER A 70 11.35 -0.21 9.90
CA SER A 70 11.77 -1.30 9.05
C SER A 70 11.46 -2.66 9.66
N SER A 71 11.50 -2.82 10.98
CA SER A 71 11.30 -4.10 11.66
C SER A 71 10.77 -3.92 13.09
N LEU A 72 10.28 -5.01 13.68
CA LEU A 72 9.93 -5.06 15.10
C LEU A 72 11.13 -4.73 15.99
N ASP A 73 12.33 -5.18 15.63
CA ASP A 73 13.55 -4.89 16.40
C ASP A 73 13.82 -3.39 16.50
N THR A 74 13.64 -2.67 15.40
CA THR A 74 13.88 -1.22 15.35
C THR A 74 12.80 -0.47 16.12
N PHE A 75 11.54 -0.92 16.03
CA PHE A 75 10.45 -0.41 16.86
C PHE A 75 10.74 -0.60 18.36
N LEU A 76 11.10 -1.82 18.78
CA LEU A 76 11.40 -2.12 20.19
C LEU A 76 12.62 -1.34 20.69
N ALA A 77 13.64 -1.16 19.87
CA ALA A 77 14.80 -0.35 20.21
C ALA A 77 14.41 1.13 20.45
N ALA A 78 13.55 1.69 19.61
CA ALA A 78 13.04 3.05 19.77
C ALA A 78 12.12 3.16 21.00
N SER A 79 11.22 2.18 21.20
CA SER A 79 10.36 2.09 22.37
C SER A 79 11.15 2.03 23.68
N HIS A 80 12.19 1.21 23.77
CA HIS A 80 13.00 1.08 25.00
C HIS A 80 13.87 2.31 25.28
N ALA A 81 14.07 3.17 24.28
CA ALA A 81 14.80 4.41 24.43
C ALA A 81 13.93 5.57 24.91
N LEU A 82 12.59 5.40 24.95
CA LEU A 82 11.70 6.39 25.52
C LEU A 82 11.94 6.50 27.03
N GLU A 83 12.21 7.71 27.50
CA GLU A 83 12.39 8.00 28.92
C GLU A 83 11.06 8.12 29.67
N ASP A 84 9.95 8.30 28.94
CA ASP A 84 8.59 8.42 29.44
C ASP A 84 7.74 7.27 28.87
N ASP A 85 7.26 6.38 29.72
CA ASP A 85 6.44 5.22 29.35
C ASP A 85 5.10 5.64 28.68
N ASP A 86 4.64 6.87 28.92
CA ASP A 86 3.42 7.45 28.30
C ASP A 86 3.73 8.36 27.09
N GLY A 87 5.00 8.44 26.67
CA GLY A 87 5.45 9.29 25.57
C GLY A 87 4.99 8.78 24.19
N TYR A 88 4.63 9.70 23.29
CA TYR A 88 4.39 9.34 21.88
C TYR A 88 5.69 8.85 21.27
N LEU A 89 5.67 7.61 20.74
CA LEU A 89 6.80 7.07 20.00
C LEU A 89 6.94 7.79 18.66
N GLU A 90 7.93 8.69 18.58
CA GLU A 90 8.24 9.37 17.32
C GLU A 90 8.73 8.37 16.27
N HIS A 91 8.24 8.55 15.05
CA HIS A 91 8.73 7.79 13.91
C HIS A 91 10.21 8.07 13.63
N ALA A 92 10.98 7.00 13.43
CA ALA A 92 12.40 7.08 13.10
C ALA A 92 12.65 7.94 11.84
N ASP A 93 13.68 8.79 11.92
CA ASP A 93 14.23 9.46 10.74
C ASP A 93 15.17 8.53 9.96
N PHE A 94 15.67 9.01 8.81
CA PHE A 94 16.53 8.18 7.95
C PHE A 94 17.87 7.81 8.59
N SER A 95 18.36 8.61 9.54
CA SER A 95 19.62 8.32 10.23
C SER A 95 19.47 7.23 11.28
N ALA A 96 18.30 7.18 11.94
CA ALA A 96 17.95 6.16 12.93
C ALA A 96 17.50 4.85 12.27
N ASP A 97 16.69 4.91 11.23
CA ASP A 97 16.25 3.74 10.45
C ASP A 97 16.27 4.02 8.93
N PRO A 98 17.40 3.76 8.25
CA PRO A 98 17.52 3.98 6.81
C PRO A 98 16.71 2.98 5.96
N HIS A 99 16.14 1.95 6.59
CA HIS A 99 15.35 0.91 5.93
C HIS A 99 13.84 1.10 6.13
N ALA A 100 13.41 2.00 7.02
CA ALA A 100 12.01 2.36 7.17
C ALA A 100 11.49 3.03 5.89
N PRO A 101 10.40 2.53 5.27
CA PRO A 101 9.93 3.07 4.01
C PRO A 101 9.56 4.56 4.07
N ARG A 102 8.92 5.01 5.17
CA ARG A 102 8.62 6.44 5.38
C ARG A 102 9.90 7.28 5.40
N ALA A 103 10.84 6.93 6.26
CA ALA A 103 12.09 7.68 6.44
C ALA A 103 12.90 7.78 5.15
N ALA A 104 13.01 6.66 4.41
CA ALA A 104 13.67 6.63 3.12
C ALA A 104 12.96 7.49 2.06
N CYS A 105 11.63 7.53 2.06
CA CYS A 105 10.85 8.39 1.16
C CYS A 105 11.06 9.88 1.49
N GLU A 106 11.07 10.25 2.78
CA GLU A 106 11.38 11.62 3.21
C GLU A 106 12.80 12.04 2.82
N GLN A 107 13.79 11.18 3.02
CA GLN A 107 15.16 11.41 2.57
C GLN A 107 15.25 11.55 1.05
N ALA A 108 14.54 10.72 0.28
CA ALA A 108 14.48 10.84 -1.18
C ALA A 108 13.92 12.20 -1.61
N ARG A 109 12.90 12.73 -0.92
CA ARG A 109 12.39 14.09 -1.19
C ARG A 109 13.46 15.16 -0.95
N LEU A 110 14.27 15.01 0.10
CA LEU A 110 15.39 15.92 0.37
C LEU A 110 16.46 15.85 -0.73
N LEU A 111 16.83 14.64 -1.16
CA LEU A 111 17.77 14.43 -2.26
C LEU A 111 17.27 15.05 -3.58
N VAL A 112 15.98 14.91 -3.90
CA VAL A 112 15.37 15.59 -5.06
C VAL A 112 15.47 17.11 -4.95
N LYS A 113 15.20 17.69 -3.78
CA LYS A 113 15.35 19.14 -3.54
C LYS A 113 16.79 19.60 -3.71
N GLN A 114 17.76 18.76 -3.34
CA GLN A 114 19.20 18.99 -3.49
C GLN A 114 19.73 18.68 -4.90
N GLN A 115 18.84 18.31 -5.84
CA GLN A 115 19.20 17.89 -7.20
C GLN A 115 20.06 16.61 -7.29
N ALA A 116 20.16 15.84 -6.21
CA ALA A 116 20.80 14.52 -6.18
C ALA A 116 19.82 13.43 -6.69
N VAL A 117 19.36 13.58 -7.94
CA VAL A 117 18.26 12.77 -8.50
C VAL A 117 18.60 11.28 -8.57
N ASP A 118 19.81 10.92 -9.01
CA ASP A 118 20.21 9.51 -9.12
C ASP A 118 20.23 8.80 -7.77
N ALA A 119 20.69 9.49 -6.72
CA ALA A 119 20.66 8.98 -5.36
C ALA A 119 19.22 8.82 -4.85
N ALA A 120 18.34 9.76 -5.15
CA ALA A 120 16.92 9.66 -4.81
C ALA A 120 16.24 8.47 -5.51
N VAL A 121 16.53 8.28 -6.80
CA VAL A 121 16.00 7.15 -7.60
C VAL A 121 16.45 5.81 -7.01
N ALA A 122 17.75 5.63 -6.76
CA ALA A 122 18.27 4.41 -6.18
C ALA A 122 17.69 4.12 -4.78
N LEU A 123 17.46 5.16 -3.98
CA LEU A 123 16.83 5.02 -2.67
C LEU A 123 15.36 4.57 -2.80
N LEU A 124 14.58 5.20 -3.68
CA LEU A 124 13.18 4.86 -3.90
C LEU A 124 13.00 3.47 -4.51
N GLU A 125 13.83 3.07 -5.48
CA GLU A 125 13.83 1.72 -6.04
C GLU A 125 14.04 0.66 -4.96
N ARG A 126 14.98 0.89 -4.01
CA ARG A 126 15.19 0.01 -2.85
C ARG A 126 14.02 0.03 -1.87
N THR A 127 13.43 1.19 -1.60
CA THR A 127 12.26 1.31 -0.73
C THR A 127 11.08 0.49 -1.28
N LEU A 128 10.84 0.55 -2.59
CA LEU A 128 9.75 -0.18 -3.25
C LEU A 128 10.03 -1.68 -3.42
N GLN A 129 11.28 -2.12 -3.30
CA GLN A 129 11.56 -3.56 -3.14
C GLN A 129 11.11 -4.07 -1.77
N ARG A 130 11.08 -3.21 -0.74
CA ARG A 130 10.60 -3.57 0.60
C ARG A 130 9.09 -3.41 0.74
N LEU A 131 8.52 -2.30 0.26
CA LEU A 131 7.07 -2.05 0.27
C LEU A 131 6.59 -1.65 -1.14
N PRO A 132 6.31 -2.63 -2.02
CA PRO A 132 5.90 -2.40 -3.40
C PRO A 132 4.64 -1.54 -3.58
N GLU A 133 3.71 -1.64 -2.63
CA GLU A 133 2.44 -0.92 -2.59
C GLU A 133 2.54 0.48 -1.96
N TYR A 134 3.76 0.98 -1.70
CA TYR A 134 3.94 2.33 -1.16
C TYR A 134 3.70 3.40 -2.24
N ALA A 135 2.45 3.84 -2.38
CA ALA A 135 2.02 4.74 -3.44
C ALA A 135 2.73 6.11 -3.39
N ASP A 136 3.01 6.64 -2.19
CA ASP A 136 3.74 7.92 -2.05
C ASP A 136 5.16 7.86 -2.63
N ALA A 137 5.89 6.79 -2.33
CA ALA A 137 7.24 6.57 -2.87
C ALA A 137 7.19 6.28 -4.38
N SER A 138 6.20 5.48 -4.81
CA SER A 138 6.00 5.17 -6.23
C SER A 138 5.72 6.43 -7.04
N ALA A 139 4.86 7.33 -6.57
CA ALA A 139 4.53 8.56 -7.28
C ALA A 139 5.73 9.52 -7.38
N LEU A 140 6.56 9.58 -6.33
CA LEU A 140 7.80 10.35 -6.37
C LEU A 140 8.79 9.76 -7.38
N LEU A 141 8.92 8.44 -7.44
CA LEU A 141 9.83 7.75 -8.36
C LEU A 141 9.37 7.86 -9.82
N VAL A 142 8.07 7.69 -10.10
CA VAL A 142 7.51 7.93 -11.45
C VAL A 142 7.84 9.34 -11.92
N SER A 143 7.71 10.34 -11.04
CA SER A 143 8.06 11.72 -11.35
C SER A 143 9.54 11.88 -11.72
N GLN A 144 10.44 11.13 -11.07
CA GLN A 144 11.87 11.16 -11.39
C GLN A 144 12.18 10.40 -12.68
N TYR A 145 11.59 9.23 -12.92
CA TYR A 145 11.73 8.49 -14.18
C TYR A 145 11.30 9.34 -15.38
N ARG A 146 10.19 10.07 -15.26
CA ARG A 146 9.74 11.01 -16.30
C ARG A 146 10.74 12.13 -16.55
N ARG A 147 11.36 12.67 -15.48
CA ARG A 147 12.39 13.71 -15.58
C ARG A 147 13.68 13.19 -16.24
N LEU A 148 13.99 11.91 -16.03
CA LEU A 148 15.15 11.23 -16.61
C LEU A 148 14.86 10.56 -17.95
N GLU A 149 13.69 10.83 -18.55
CA GLU A 149 13.25 10.24 -19.84
C GLU A 149 13.20 8.69 -19.83
N ARG A 150 13.11 8.07 -18.66
CA ARG A 150 12.86 6.62 -18.47
C ARG A 150 11.36 6.32 -18.60
N HIS A 151 10.82 6.56 -19.80
CA HIS A 151 9.37 6.51 -20.04
C HIS A 151 8.75 5.14 -19.75
N ASP A 152 9.34 4.08 -20.26
CA ASP A 152 8.83 2.71 -20.08
C ASP A 152 8.77 2.32 -18.59
N ASP A 153 9.81 2.66 -17.83
CA ASP A 153 9.87 2.41 -16.39
C ASP A 153 8.82 3.23 -15.64
N ALA A 154 8.59 4.48 -16.06
CA ALA A 154 7.53 5.31 -15.52
C ALA A 154 6.13 4.71 -15.74
N CYS A 155 5.85 4.17 -16.93
CA CYS A 155 4.57 3.51 -17.22
C CYS A 155 4.38 2.25 -16.36
N ARG A 156 5.39 1.36 -16.27
CA ARG A 156 5.32 0.15 -15.44
C ARG A 156 5.06 0.47 -13.97
N LEU A 157 5.77 1.46 -13.44
CA LEU A 157 5.59 1.84 -12.04
C LEU A 157 4.28 2.59 -11.79
N ALA A 158 3.79 3.37 -12.75
CA ALA A 158 2.49 4.04 -12.63
C ALA A 158 1.33 3.04 -12.61
N VAL A 159 1.40 1.95 -13.39
CA VAL A 159 0.44 0.83 -13.27
C VAL A 159 0.44 0.27 -11.84
N ARG A 160 1.63 0.00 -11.28
CA ARG A 160 1.75 -0.46 -9.88
C ARG A 160 1.19 0.55 -8.86
N THR A 161 1.37 1.84 -9.11
CA THR A 161 0.84 2.91 -8.25
C THR A 161 -0.69 2.90 -8.20
N LEU A 162 -1.39 2.45 -9.26
CA LEU A 162 -2.84 2.29 -9.26
C LEU A 162 -3.34 1.04 -8.53
N LEU A 163 -2.50 0.00 -8.45
CA LEU A 163 -2.83 -1.21 -7.70
C LEU A 163 -2.75 -0.97 -6.19
N ALA A 164 -1.92 -0.02 -5.75
CA ALA A 164 -1.69 0.26 -4.33
C ALA A 164 -2.98 0.68 -3.61
N PRO A 165 -3.29 0.10 -2.44
CA PRO A 165 -4.38 0.57 -1.59
C PRO A 165 -4.16 2.03 -1.14
N PRO A 166 -5.20 2.88 -1.12
CA PRO A 166 -5.10 4.29 -0.72
C PRO A 166 -4.45 4.54 0.65
N CYS A 167 -4.55 3.60 1.58
CA CYS A 167 -3.93 3.71 2.90
C CYS A 167 -2.40 3.87 2.85
N PHE A 168 -1.73 3.42 1.78
CA PHE A 168 -0.27 3.57 1.60
C PHE A 168 0.12 4.78 0.74
N GLY A 169 -0.82 5.64 0.41
CA GLY A 169 -0.55 6.90 -0.26
C GLY A 169 -1.75 7.32 -1.11
N SER A 170 -2.19 8.53 -0.88
CA SER A 170 -3.34 9.14 -1.55
C SER A 170 -3.09 10.64 -1.74
N GLY A 171 -3.96 11.28 -2.51
CA GLY A 171 -3.94 12.72 -2.72
C GLY A 171 -3.19 13.20 -3.97
N PRO A 172 -2.93 14.51 -4.08
CA PRO A 172 -2.71 15.15 -5.38
C PRO A 172 -1.47 14.66 -6.15
N THR A 173 -0.44 14.21 -5.44
CA THR A 173 0.79 13.71 -6.09
C THR A 173 0.53 12.36 -6.77
N VAL A 174 -0.18 11.46 -6.07
CA VAL A 174 -0.56 10.15 -6.58
C VAL A 174 -1.59 10.29 -7.72
N GLU A 175 -2.62 11.12 -7.53
CA GLU A 175 -3.65 11.40 -8.53
C GLU A 175 -3.09 11.96 -9.84
N ARG A 176 -2.04 12.79 -9.77
CA ARG A 176 -1.34 13.31 -10.96
C ARG A 176 -0.66 12.19 -11.76
N ILE A 177 -0.17 11.15 -11.11
CA ILE A 177 0.42 9.99 -11.79
C ILE A 177 -0.67 9.19 -12.49
N TRP A 178 -1.82 9.00 -11.85
CA TRP A 178 -2.97 8.34 -12.46
C TRP A 178 -3.50 9.09 -13.68
N THR A 179 -3.68 10.41 -13.55
CA THR A 179 -4.09 11.28 -14.66
C THR A 179 -3.09 11.22 -15.81
N TRP A 180 -1.78 11.25 -15.49
CA TRP A 180 -0.75 11.10 -16.50
C TRP A 180 -0.83 9.73 -17.19
N LEU A 181 -0.93 8.63 -16.44
CA LEU A 181 -1.02 7.28 -17.01
C LEU A 181 -2.24 7.12 -17.91
N ALA A 182 -3.40 7.62 -17.47
CA ALA A 182 -4.65 7.58 -18.24
C ALA A 182 -4.55 8.30 -19.58
N SER A 183 -3.68 9.31 -19.69
CA SER A 183 -3.42 10.05 -20.94
C SER A 183 -2.44 9.37 -21.90
N GLN A 184 -1.77 8.29 -21.50
CA GLN A 184 -0.78 7.64 -22.34
C GLN A 184 -1.46 6.84 -23.47
N ALA A 185 -1.12 7.14 -24.73
CA ALA A 185 -1.63 6.38 -25.88
C ALA A 185 -0.85 5.08 -26.08
N ASP A 186 0.48 5.17 -25.97
CA ASP A 186 1.42 4.07 -26.14
C ASP A 186 2.15 3.79 -24.83
N GLY A 187 2.73 2.60 -24.72
CA GLY A 187 3.52 2.17 -23.59
C GLY A 187 4.42 1.01 -23.94
N PRO A 188 5.20 0.52 -22.99
CA PRO A 188 6.14 -0.55 -23.23
C PRO A 188 5.41 -1.85 -23.62
N ALA A 189 6.04 -2.64 -24.49
CA ALA A 189 5.40 -3.81 -25.12
C ALA A 189 4.92 -4.86 -24.10
N ASP A 190 5.59 -4.99 -22.96
CA ASP A 190 5.19 -5.91 -21.89
C ASP A 190 3.88 -5.52 -21.19
N LEU A 191 3.46 -4.26 -21.28
CA LEU A 191 2.17 -3.79 -20.75
C LEU A 191 1.03 -3.90 -21.76
N ALA A 192 1.30 -4.23 -23.02
CA ALA A 192 0.24 -4.28 -24.06
C ALA A 192 -0.92 -5.22 -23.65
N ASP A 193 -0.59 -6.30 -22.96
CA ASP A 193 -1.55 -7.27 -22.46
C ASP A 193 -1.94 -7.06 -20.99
N ASP A 194 -1.36 -6.09 -20.27
CA ASP A 194 -1.71 -5.85 -18.87
C ASP A 194 -3.16 -5.33 -18.75
N PRO A 195 -4.04 -5.97 -17.96
CA PRO A 195 -5.45 -5.57 -17.87
C PRO A 195 -5.65 -4.13 -17.39
N LEU A 196 -4.87 -3.68 -16.41
CA LEU A 196 -4.97 -2.31 -15.90
C LEU A 196 -4.47 -1.31 -16.94
N TRP A 197 -3.38 -1.62 -17.64
CA TRP A 197 -2.90 -0.82 -18.75
C TRP A 197 -3.96 -0.66 -19.85
N GLN A 198 -4.62 -1.74 -20.28
CA GLN A 198 -5.67 -1.69 -21.29
C GLN A 198 -6.86 -0.81 -20.88
N HIS A 199 -7.17 -0.78 -19.59
CA HIS A 199 -8.26 0.01 -19.01
C HIS A 199 -7.82 1.35 -18.39
N ARG A 200 -6.55 1.76 -18.51
CA ARG A 200 -5.95 2.92 -17.81
C ARG A 200 -6.73 4.22 -17.95
N ALA A 201 -7.36 4.45 -19.11
CA ALA A 201 -8.15 5.66 -19.35
C ALA A 201 -9.34 5.80 -18.39
N ALA A 202 -9.94 4.69 -17.95
CA ALA A 202 -11.05 4.70 -16.99
C ALA A 202 -10.61 5.21 -15.61
N PHE A 203 -9.35 4.96 -15.23
CA PHE A 203 -8.77 5.37 -13.95
C PHE A 203 -8.47 6.88 -13.86
N ALA A 204 -8.77 7.66 -14.90
CA ALA A 204 -8.77 9.13 -14.81
C ALA A 204 -9.86 9.67 -13.86
N ALA A 205 -10.91 8.88 -13.59
CA ALA A 205 -12.06 9.25 -12.77
C ALA A 205 -12.14 8.43 -11.46
N ILE A 206 -11.00 8.28 -10.76
CA ILE A 206 -10.99 7.64 -9.44
C ILE A 206 -11.88 8.46 -8.49
N PRO A 207 -12.77 7.80 -7.72
CA PRO A 207 -13.86 8.47 -7.03
C PRO A 207 -13.39 9.65 -6.17
N CYS A 208 -13.85 10.84 -6.54
CA CYS A 208 -14.01 11.96 -5.63
C CYS A 208 -15.50 12.00 -5.30
N GLY A 209 -15.87 11.89 -4.02
CA GLY A 209 -17.26 11.74 -3.58
C GLY A 209 -18.22 12.78 -4.20
N GLY A 210 -19.52 12.44 -4.21
CA GLY A 210 -20.58 13.34 -4.69
C GLY A 210 -21.19 12.99 -6.05
N SER A 211 -20.73 11.93 -6.71
CA SER A 211 -21.43 11.36 -7.87
C SER A 211 -22.41 10.27 -7.46
N LYS A 212 -23.56 10.21 -8.13
CA LYS A 212 -24.54 9.13 -7.96
C LYS A 212 -24.07 7.82 -8.62
N TYR A 213 -23.22 7.88 -9.63
CA TYR A 213 -22.72 6.70 -10.33
C TYR A 213 -21.22 6.86 -10.59
N ASN A 214 -20.49 5.75 -10.52
CA ASN A 214 -19.08 5.67 -10.87
C ASN A 214 -18.85 4.47 -11.79
N ASP A 215 -18.57 4.76 -13.05
CA ASP A 215 -18.34 3.74 -14.09
C ASP A 215 -16.99 3.01 -13.92
N LEU A 216 -16.15 3.46 -12.97
CA LEU A 216 -14.88 2.82 -12.65
C LEU A 216 -15.05 1.48 -11.92
N TYR A 217 -16.05 1.32 -11.05
CA TYR A 217 -16.16 0.08 -10.25
C TYR A 217 -16.34 -1.19 -11.09
N PRO A 218 -17.22 -1.22 -12.13
CA PRO A 218 -17.29 -2.36 -13.03
C PRO A 218 -15.97 -2.63 -13.79
N VAL A 219 -15.21 -1.58 -14.10
CA VAL A 219 -13.88 -1.72 -14.73
C VAL A 219 -12.88 -2.35 -13.76
N ILE A 220 -12.87 -1.90 -12.49
CA ILE A 220 -12.04 -2.50 -11.45
C ILE A 220 -12.37 -3.98 -11.29
N ASP A 221 -13.64 -4.37 -11.24
CA ASP A 221 -14.05 -5.78 -11.15
C ASP A 221 -13.55 -6.62 -12.34
N ALA A 222 -13.64 -6.09 -13.55
CA ALA A 222 -13.15 -6.75 -14.75
C ALA A 222 -11.62 -6.92 -14.73
N VAL A 223 -10.88 -5.89 -14.30
CA VAL A 223 -9.41 -5.93 -14.17
C VAL A 223 -9.00 -6.94 -13.08
N ILE A 224 -9.68 -6.97 -11.93
CA ILE A 224 -9.43 -7.98 -10.89
C ILE A 224 -9.66 -9.39 -11.44
N ALA A 225 -10.77 -9.62 -12.15
CA ALA A 225 -11.07 -10.93 -12.74
C ALA A 225 -9.99 -11.35 -13.75
N ALA A 226 -9.52 -10.43 -14.60
CA ALA A 226 -8.47 -10.70 -15.57
C ALA A 226 -7.12 -11.03 -14.90
N TYR A 227 -6.74 -10.36 -13.82
CA TYR A 227 -5.54 -10.72 -13.05
C TYR A 227 -5.67 -12.12 -12.42
N VAL A 228 -6.84 -12.45 -11.85
CA VAL A 228 -7.11 -13.79 -11.29
C VAL A 228 -7.00 -14.86 -12.38
N GLU A 229 -7.60 -14.67 -13.56
CA GLU A 229 -7.56 -15.62 -14.67
C GLU A 229 -6.12 -15.88 -15.16
N ARG A 230 -5.27 -14.84 -15.15
CA ARG A 230 -3.85 -14.93 -15.51
C ARG A 230 -2.96 -15.53 -14.42
N GLY A 231 -3.49 -15.76 -13.23
CA GLY A 231 -2.72 -16.19 -12.07
C GLY A 231 -1.83 -15.11 -11.45
N ASP A 232 -2.05 -13.83 -11.77
CA ASP A 232 -1.39 -12.70 -11.12
C ASP A 232 -2.11 -12.33 -9.82
N THR A 233 -2.02 -13.24 -8.85
CA THR A 233 -2.63 -13.10 -7.52
C THR A 233 -2.21 -11.81 -6.80
N PRO A 234 -0.91 -11.40 -6.79
CA PRO A 234 -0.51 -10.16 -6.12
C PRO A 234 -1.23 -8.93 -6.67
N SER A 235 -1.29 -8.74 -7.99
CA SER A 235 -1.97 -7.59 -8.60
C SER A 235 -3.47 -7.63 -8.36
N ALA A 236 -4.09 -8.81 -8.47
CA ALA A 236 -5.51 -8.99 -8.17
C ALA A 236 -5.84 -8.61 -6.71
N LEU A 237 -5.00 -9.04 -5.76
CA LEU A 237 -5.24 -8.81 -4.34
C LEU A 237 -5.02 -7.35 -3.94
N LEU A 238 -3.98 -6.70 -4.46
CA LEU A 238 -3.74 -5.28 -4.25
C LEU A 238 -4.92 -4.44 -4.76
N LEU A 239 -5.38 -4.71 -5.99
CA LEU A 239 -6.51 -3.98 -6.55
C LEU A 239 -7.83 -4.27 -5.82
N LEU A 240 -8.02 -5.50 -5.32
CA LEU A 240 -9.17 -5.87 -4.49
C LEU A 240 -9.18 -5.14 -3.14
N GLN A 241 -8.01 -4.98 -2.51
CA GLN A 241 -7.83 -4.17 -1.30
C GLN A 241 -8.10 -2.69 -1.57
N ALA A 242 -7.56 -2.15 -2.67
CA ALA A 242 -7.81 -0.77 -3.08
C ALA A 242 -9.31 -0.52 -3.32
N GLN A 243 -9.98 -1.42 -4.05
CA GLN A 243 -11.43 -1.37 -4.27
C GLN A 243 -12.21 -1.38 -2.95
N ALA A 244 -11.83 -2.22 -1.99
CA ALA A 244 -12.49 -2.30 -0.70
C ALA A 244 -12.41 -0.98 0.08
N GLN A 245 -11.27 -0.29 0.01
CA GLN A 245 -11.10 1.03 0.63
C GLN A 245 -11.89 2.11 -0.10
N TYR A 246 -11.84 2.13 -1.44
CA TYR A 246 -12.63 3.08 -2.23
C TYR A 246 -14.13 2.93 -1.96
N LEU A 247 -14.69 1.72 -2.09
CA LEU A 247 -16.12 1.49 -1.84
C LEU A 247 -16.48 1.63 -0.36
N GLY A 248 -15.59 1.23 0.55
CA GLY A 248 -15.80 1.35 1.99
C GLY A 248 -15.93 2.81 2.47
N GLY A 249 -15.24 3.74 1.79
CA GLY A 249 -15.34 5.19 2.04
C GLY A 249 -16.54 5.87 1.39
N GLU A 250 -17.28 5.19 0.51
CA GLU A 250 -18.45 5.76 -0.16
C GLU A 250 -19.71 5.73 0.70
N THR A 251 -20.75 6.49 0.31
CA THR A 251 -22.04 6.46 0.99
C THR A 251 -22.68 5.06 0.94
N LEU A 252 -23.43 4.68 1.98
CA LEU A 252 -24.18 3.42 2.03
C LEU A 252 -25.05 3.19 0.78
N SER A 253 -25.66 4.25 0.26
CA SER A 253 -26.51 4.17 -0.94
C SER A 253 -25.73 3.81 -2.21
N LEU A 254 -24.47 4.22 -2.30
CA LEU A 254 -23.59 3.89 -3.41
C LEU A 254 -23.04 2.47 -3.24
N GLN A 255 -22.62 2.11 -2.02
CA GLN A 255 -22.22 0.74 -1.68
C GLN A 255 -23.29 -0.28 -2.09
N GLN A 256 -24.55 -0.06 -1.68
CA GLN A 256 -25.68 -0.92 -2.02
C GLN A 256 -25.94 -1.01 -3.53
N ARG A 257 -25.74 0.11 -4.26
CA ARG A 257 -25.92 0.15 -5.72
C ARG A 257 -24.93 -0.75 -6.45
N TYR A 258 -23.71 -0.88 -5.93
CA TYR A 258 -22.68 -1.77 -6.46
C TYR A 258 -22.64 -3.13 -5.75
N GLY A 259 -23.61 -3.42 -4.87
CA GLY A 259 -23.67 -4.69 -4.15
C GLY A 259 -22.48 -4.94 -3.21
N PHE A 260 -21.87 -3.87 -2.70
CA PHE A 260 -20.72 -3.96 -1.82
C PHE A 260 -21.13 -4.43 -0.42
N GLU A 261 -20.69 -5.63 -0.05
CA GLU A 261 -20.88 -6.21 1.27
C GLU A 261 -19.52 -6.43 1.94
N ARG A 262 -19.29 -5.78 3.07
CA ARG A 262 -17.98 -5.77 3.75
C ARG A 262 -17.47 -7.16 4.10
N GLU A 263 -18.35 -8.02 4.62
CA GLU A 263 -18.00 -9.40 4.98
C GLU A 263 -17.65 -10.25 3.75
N ALA A 264 -18.42 -10.12 2.67
CA ALA A 264 -18.15 -10.84 1.43
C ALA A 264 -16.83 -10.38 0.78
N GLN A 265 -16.56 -9.06 0.80
CA GLN A 265 -15.30 -8.51 0.30
C GLN A 265 -14.11 -8.98 1.14
N TRP A 266 -14.25 -9.04 2.46
CA TRP A 266 -13.22 -9.59 3.35
C TRP A 266 -12.95 -11.06 3.05
N ALA A 267 -13.99 -11.89 3.00
CA ALA A 267 -13.85 -13.32 2.69
C ALA A 267 -13.18 -13.55 1.32
N ARG A 268 -13.51 -12.73 0.32
CA ARG A 268 -12.88 -12.78 -1.01
C ARG A 268 -11.38 -12.46 -0.93
N GLN A 269 -10.99 -11.43 -0.18
CA GLN A 269 -9.58 -11.08 0.03
C GLN A 269 -8.81 -12.19 0.74
N ILE A 270 -9.37 -12.77 1.80
CA ILE A 270 -8.75 -13.86 2.56
C ILE A 270 -8.58 -15.10 1.67
N SER A 271 -9.63 -15.49 0.94
CA SER A 271 -9.59 -16.61 0.00
C SER A 271 -8.53 -16.42 -1.09
N LEU A 272 -8.46 -15.23 -1.69
CA LEU A 272 -7.45 -14.91 -2.70
C LEU A 272 -6.03 -14.86 -2.11
N SER A 273 -5.89 -14.40 -0.86
CA SER A 273 -4.58 -14.43 -0.19
C SER A 273 -4.06 -15.84 0.04
N ALA A 274 -4.95 -16.83 0.22
CA ALA A 274 -4.56 -18.21 0.50
C ALA A 274 -3.84 -18.90 -0.66
N ILE A 275 -3.96 -18.36 -1.88
CA ILE A 275 -3.27 -18.88 -3.08
C ILE A 275 -1.94 -18.19 -3.37
N LEU A 276 -1.52 -17.22 -2.54
CA LEU A 276 -0.20 -16.59 -2.68
C LEU A 276 0.92 -17.62 -2.44
N ALA A 277 1.99 -17.52 -3.24
CA ALA A 277 3.12 -18.45 -3.19
C ALA A 277 3.78 -18.51 -1.80
N ASN A 278 3.79 -17.39 -1.08
CA ASN A 278 4.45 -17.28 0.21
C ASN A 278 3.52 -17.50 1.41
N GLY A 279 2.22 -17.70 1.20
CA GLY A 279 1.27 -17.95 2.28
C GLY A 279 0.04 -17.06 2.30
N PRO A 280 -1.01 -17.47 3.05
CA PRO A 280 -2.12 -16.58 3.37
C PRO A 280 -1.65 -15.35 4.13
N ARG A 281 -2.45 -14.30 4.07
CA ARG A 281 -2.21 -13.02 4.75
C ARG A 281 -2.93 -12.93 6.10
N HIS A 282 -3.01 -14.05 6.81
CA HIS A 282 -3.54 -14.18 8.16
C HIS A 282 -2.73 -15.26 8.91
N LEU A 283 -2.77 -15.22 10.24
CA LEU A 283 -2.12 -16.22 11.10
C LEU A 283 -2.81 -17.59 11.00
#